data_AF-A0A0L7RBA3-F1
#
_entry.id   AF-A0A0L7RBA3-F1
#
_cell.length_a   1.000
_cell.length_b   1.000
_cell.length_c   1.000
_cell.angle_alpha   90.00
_cell.angle_beta   90.00
_cell.angle_gamma   90.00
#
_symmetry.space_group_name_H-M   'P 1'
#
loop_
_entity.id
_entity.type
_entity.pdbx_description
1 polymer ?
#
loop_
_entity_poly.entity_id
_entity_poly.type
_entity_poly.pdbx_seq_one_letter_code
_entity_poly.pdbx_strand_id
1 'polypeptide(L)'
;MAVEHRMGPKERAVDFCPYITEVMYMNEDLTSSEIANELEDYMEEHFITELEDDSAIQVAEDLLKFHRYCTENNANVLATELEKIPPLQPWLLTSEPMHMVQTTCHLESGSSEDEKETPSDMEVIGEWTEVRSRRRR
;
A
#
# COMPACT_ATOMS: atom_id res chain seq x y z
N MET A 1 7.66 5.04 -3.49
CA MET A 1 7.42 3.86 -4.33
C MET A 1 6.00 3.31 -4.22
N ALA A 2 5.63 2.51 -3.22
CA ALA A 2 4.32 1.82 -3.20
C ALA A 2 3.10 2.76 -3.36
N VAL A 3 3.03 3.84 -2.57
CA VAL A 3 1.96 4.85 -2.66
C VAL A 3 1.94 5.57 -4.01
N GLU A 4 3.11 5.96 -4.51
CA GLU A 4 3.24 6.64 -5.81
C GLU A 4 2.82 5.74 -6.98
N HIS A 5 3.03 4.43 -6.84
CA HIS A 5 2.58 3.40 -7.77
C HIS A 5 1.16 2.90 -7.50
N ARG A 6 0.45 3.50 -6.54
CA ARG A 6 -0.95 3.18 -6.19
C ARG A 6 -1.17 1.74 -5.75
N MET A 7 -0.18 1.16 -5.09
CA MET A 7 -0.27 -0.20 -4.54
C MET A 7 -1.05 -0.24 -3.21
N GLY A 8 -1.38 0.92 -2.65
CA GLY A 8 -2.27 1.06 -1.51
C GLY A 8 -2.79 2.49 -1.39
N PRO A 9 -3.81 2.70 -0.54
CA PRO A 9 -4.37 4.02 -0.28
C PRO A 9 -3.36 4.90 0.47
N LYS A 10 -3.35 6.18 0.15
CA LYS A 10 -2.49 7.16 0.81
C LYS A 10 -2.79 7.29 2.31
N GLU A 11 -4.05 7.09 2.68
CA GLU A 11 -4.55 7.13 4.05
C GLU A 11 -3.78 6.14 4.92
N ARG A 12 -3.48 4.94 4.42
CA ARG A 12 -2.66 3.96 5.14
C ARG A 12 -1.22 4.43 5.33
N ALA A 13 -0.65 5.16 4.38
CA ALA A 13 0.68 5.73 4.56
C ALA A 13 0.71 6.82 5.65
N VAL A 14 -0.41 7.54 5.84
CA VAL A 14 -0.56 8.52 6.92
C VAL A 14 -0.76 7.82 8.27
N ASP A 15 -1.54 6.74 8.28
CA ASP A 15 -1.81 5.93 9.48
C ASP A 15 -0.59 5.10 9.94
N PHE A 16 0.40 4.91 9.07
CA PHE A 16 1.56 4.08 9.35
C PHE A 16 2.41 4.57 10.53
N CYS A 17 2.71 5.88 10.58
CA CYS A 17 3.51 6.44 11.68
C CYS A 17 2.83 6.30 13.06
N PRO A 18 1.56 6.68 13.26
CA PRO A 18 0.89 6.48 14.55
C PRO A 18 0.74 4.99 14.89
N TYR A 19 0.49 4.13 13.90
CA TYR A 19 0.44 2.68 14.10
C TYR A 19 1.73 2.13 14.71
N ILE A 20 2.87 2.36 14.06
CA ILE A 20 4.17 1.85 14.55
C ILE A 20 4.54 2.48 15.89
N THR A 21 4.20 3.76 16.10
CA THR A 21 4.41 4.42 17.40
C THR A 21 3.60 3.73 18.50
N GLU A 22 2.35 3.35 18.23
CA GLU A 22 1.50 2.64 19.17
C GLU A 22 2.05 1.23 19.46
N VAL A 23 2.47 0.49 18.43
CA VAL A 23 3.14 -0.83 18.62
C VAL A 23 4.35 -0.70 19.54
N MET A 24 5.22 0.28 19.29
CA MET A 24 6.40 0.50 20.13
C MET A 24 6.07 0.97 21.54
N TYR A 25 4.95 1.66 21.73
CA TYR A 25 4.53 2.14 23.05
C TYR A 25 3.86 1.06 23.90
N MET A 26 3.09 0.17 23.26
CA MET A 26 2.33 -0.89 23.95
C MET A 26 3.18 -2.12 24.27
N ASN A 27 4.36 -2.25 23.68
CA ASN A 27 5.26 -3.39 23.88
C ASN A 27 6.62 -2.90 24.41
N GLU A 28 7.07 -3.49 25.51
CA GLU A 28 8.37 -3.20 26.10
C GLU A 28 9.46 -4.09 25.47
N ASP A 29 10.71 -3.61 25.46
CA ASP A 29 11.90 -4.35 25.04
C ASP A 29 11.85 -4.98 23.64
N LEU A 30 11.10 -4.37 22.72
CA LEU A 30 11.05 -4.80 21.32
C LEU A 30 12.45 -4.82 20.69
N THR A 31 12.73 -5.92 20.00
CA THR A 31 13.92 -6.08 19.16
C THR A 31 13.70 -5.47 17.79
N SER A 32 14.79 -5.16 17.07
CA SER A 32 14.71 -4.66 15.70
C SER A 32 14.02 -5.65 14.77
N SER A 33 14.18 -6.96 14.99
CA SER A 33 13.50 -7.99 14.21
C SER A 33 11.99 -7.98 14.41
N GLU A 34 11.50 -7.79 15.64
CA GLU A 34 10.06 -7.74 15.90
C GLU A 34 9.41 -6.51 15.26
N ILE A 35 10.08 -5.36 15.34
CA ILE A 35 9.61 -4.14 14.67
C ILE A 35 9.68 -4.30 13.15
N ALA A 36 10.74 -4.90 12.61
CA ALA A 36 10.86 -5.13 11.18
C ALA A 36 9.76 -6.03 10.64
N ASN A 37 9.44 -7.13 11.33
CA ASN A 37 8.33 -8.00 10.95
C ASN A 37 7.00 -7.21 10.91
N GLU A 38 6.77 -6.34 11.89
CA GLU A 38 5.58 -5.49 11.91
C GLU A 38 5.54 -4.48 10.75
N LEU A 39 6.70 -3.91 10.38
CA LEU A 39 6.80 -3.03 9.21
C LEU A 39 6.52 -3.81 7.92
N GLU A 40 7.03 -5.03 7.80
CA GLU A 40 6.81 -5.93 6.65
C GLU A 40 5.35 -6.34 6.54
N ASP A 41 4.74 -6.80 7.64
CA ASP A 41 3.33 -7.20 7.71
C ASP A 41 2.41 -6.04 7.28
N TYR A 42 2.70 -4.81 7.74
CA TYR A 42 1.95 -3.62 7.32
C TYR A 42 2.07 -3.33 5.82
N MET A 43 3.27 -3.51 5.27
CA MET A 43 3.54 -3.28 3.84
C MET A 43 2.87 -4.33 2.96
N GLU A 44 2.88 -5.60 3.39
CA GLU A 44 2.18 -6.67 2.70
C GLU A 44 0.66 -6.46 2.75
N GLU A 45 0.10 -6.20 3.94
CA GLU A 45 -1.36 -6.09 4.13
C GLU A 45 -1.95 -4.87 3.41
N HIS A 46 -1.32 -3.70 3.50
CA HIS A 46 -1.91 -2.46 3.02
C HIS A 46 -1.40 -1.97 1.68
N PHE A 47 -0.21 -2.42 1.27
CA PHE A 47 0.41 -2.01 0.02
C PHE A 47 0.73 -3.18 -0.92
N ILE A 48 0.39 -4.43 -0.56
CA ILE A 48 0.65 -5.61 -1.39
C ILE A 48 2.14 -5.63 -1.82
N THR A 49 3.02 -5.27 -0.88
CA THR A 49 4.45 -5.07 -1.12
C THR A 49 5.23 -5.90 -0.12
N GLU A 50 5.94 -6.91 -0.63
CA GLU A 50 6.94 -7.65 0.13
C GLU A 50 8.26 -6.88 0.13
N LEU A 51 8.92 -6.79 1.28
CA LEU A 51 10.25 -6.21 1.41
C LEU A 51 11.26 -7.36 1.45
N GLU A 52 11.92 -7.63 0.32
CA GLU A 52 12.92 -8.70 0.22
C GLU A 52 14.35 -8.23 0.53
N ASP A 53 14.50 -6.96 0.94
CA ASP A 53 15.77 -6.37 1.34
C ASP A 53 15.81 -6.10 2.84
N ASP A 54 17.01 -5.79 3.36
CA ASP A 54 17.18 -5.48 4.79
C ASP A 54 16.63 -4.09 5.18
N SER A 55 15.75 -3.48 4.36
CA SER A 55 15.27 -2.12 4.60
C SER A 55 14.39 -2.01 5.84
N ALA A 56 13.53 -3.00 6.09
CA ALA A 56 12.68 -3.04 7.28
C ALA A 56 13.52 -3.09 8.57
N ILE A 57 14.56 -3.93 8.59
CA ILE A 57 15.50 -4.06 9.70
C ILE A 57 16.23 -2.74 9.95
N GLN A 58 16.74 -2.08 8.90
CA GLN A 58 17.43 -0.80 9.03
C GLN A 58 16.52 0.29 9.60
N VAL A 59 15.27 0.37 9.12
CA VAL A 59 14.28 1.31 9.64
C VAL A 59 13.95 0.99 11.11
N ALA A 60 13.78 -0.28 11.47
CA ALA A 60 13.54 -0.70 12.84
C ALA A 60 14.69 -0.32 13.79
N GLU A 61 15.94 -0.47 13.38
CA GLU A 61 17.11 -0.04 14.14
C GLU A 61 17.13 1.47 14.37
N ASP A 62 16.82 2.25 13.34
CA ASP A 62 16.72 3.71 13.45
C ASP A 62 15.58 4.12 14.40
N LEU A 63 14.41 3.48 14.30
CA LEU A 63 13.28 3.73 15.21
C LEU A 63 13.66 3.48 16.67
N LEU A 64 14.31 2.35 16.96
CA LEU A 64 14.80 2.04 18.32
C LEU A 64 15.86 3.03 18.79
N LYS A 65 16.76 3.45 17.91
CA LYS A 65 17.78 4.47 18.21
C LYS A 65 17.14 5.80 18.59
N PHE A 66 16.14 6.25 17.83
CA PHE A 66 15.39 7.48 18.13
C PHE A 66 14.57 7.35 19.41
N HIS A 67 13.92 6.22 19.62
CA HIS A 67 13.19 5.92 20.87
C HIS A 67 14.10 6.05 22.09
N ARG A 68 15.31 5.48 22.03
CA ARG A 68 16.31 5.61 23.10
C ARG A 68 16.70 7.07 23.37
N TYR A 69 16.90 7.89 22.34
CA TYR A 69 17.20 9.31 22.55
C TYR A 69 16.07 10.05 23.26
N CYS A 70 14.81 9.68 22.99
CA CYS A 70 13.65 10.22 23.69
C CYS A 70 13.63 9.80 25.17
N THR A 71 13.88 8.52 25.48
CA THR A 71 13.84 8.01 26.86
C THR A 71 15.02 8.50 27.71
N GLU A 72 16.19 8.71 27.10
CA GLU A 72 17.38 9.26 27.77
C GLU A 72 17.37 10.80 27.88
N ASN A 73 16.33 11.47 27.37
CA ASN A 73 16.20 12.93 27.32
C ASN A 73 17.36 13.64 26.60
N ASN A 74 17.94 12.97 25.60
CA ASN A 74 19.08 13.43 24.81
C ASN A 74 18.65 14.35 23.66
N ALA A 75 17.92 15.44 23.97
CA ALA A 75 17.27 16.32 23.00
C ALA A 75 18.23 16.91 21.94
N ASN A 76 19.48 17.23 22.33
CA ASN A 76 20.47 17.77 21.39
C ASN A 76 20.89 16.75 20.32
N VAL A 77 21.10 15.50 20.74
CA VAL A 77 21.48 14.41 19.82
C VAL A 77 20.29 14.09 18.92
N LEU A 78 19.09 14.01 19.49
CA LEU A 78 17.85 13.82 18.75
C LEU A 78 17.68 14.87 17.63
N ALA A 79 17.84 16.16 17.96
CA ALA A 79 17.74 17.23 16.96
C ALA A 79 18.78 17.07 15.84
N THR A 80 20.02 16.74 16.20
CA THR A 80 21.11 16.57 15.23
C THR A 80 20.90 15.37 14.31
N GLU A 81 20.33 14.27 14.82
CA GLU A 81 20.02 13.09 14.01
C GLU A 81 18.78 13.31 13.13
N LEU A 82 17.76 14.03 13.63
CA LEU A 82 16.58 14.40 12.83
C LEU A 82 16.94 15.28 11.63
N GLU A 83 17.92 16.17 11.76
CA GLU A 83 18.42 17.00 10.66
C GLU A 83 19.06 16.19 9.52
N LYS A 84 19.46 14.93 9.78
CA LYS A 84 20.02 14.04 8.75
C LYS A 84 18.94 13.34 7.92
N ILE A 85 17.69 13.35 8.39
CA ILE A 85 16.59 12.67 7.71
C ILE A 85 16.22 13.47 6.46
N PRO A 86 16.00 12.81 5.31
CA PRO A 86 15.52 13.47 4.11
C PRO A 86 14.19 14.21 4.35
N PRO A 87 13.93 15.30 3.61
CA PRO A 87 12.65 15.99 3.70
C PRO A 87 11.49 15.06 3.28
N LEU A 88 10.32 15.31 3.86
CA LEU A 88 9.10 14.56 3.53
C LEU A 88 8.75 14.70 2.04
N GLN A 89 8.26 13.60 1.47
CA GLN A 89 7.84 13.59 0.08
C GLN A 89 6.57 14.45 -0.11
N PRO A 90 6.47 15.24 -1.21
CA PRO A 90 5.35 16.16 -1.42
C PRO A 90 3.98 15.49 -1.41
N TRP A 91 3.91 14.23 -1.87
CA TRP A 91 2.67 13.48 -1.94
C TRP A 91 2.08 13.16 -0.56
N LEU A 92 2.89 13.16 0.50
CA LEU A 92 2.41 12.92 1.87
C LEU A 92 1.78 14.18 2.47
N LEU A 93 2.19 15.37 2.00
CA LEU A 93 1.78 16.67 2.54
C LEU A 93 0.47 17.19 1.94
N THR A 94 0.09 16.75 0.74
CA THR A 94 -1.16 17.18 0.12
C THR A 94 -2.36 16.57 0.83
N SER A 95 -3.49 17.27 0.91
CA SER A 95 -4.76 16.69 1.41
C SER A 95 -5.56 15.98 0.32
N GLU A 96 -5.04 15.91 -0.90
CA GLU A 96 -5.76 15.31 -2.04
C GLU A 96 -5.79 13.79 -1.93
N PRO A 97 -6.98 13.17 -2.07
CA PRO A 97 -7.11 11.73 -2.11
C PRO A 97 -6.50 11.21 -3.42
N MET A 98 -5.59 10.25 -3.32
CA MET A 98 -5.07 9.56 -4.49
C MET A 98 -6.16 8.59 -4.98
N HIS A 99 -6.80 8.90 -6.10
CA HIS A 99 -7.81 8.02 -6.69
C HIS A 99 -7.25 6.60 -6.89
N MET A 100 -7.77 5.65 -6.13
CA MET A 100 -7.45 4.23 -6.26
C MET A 100 -7.93 3.74 -7.63
N VAL A 101 -7.04 3.23 -8.47
CA VAL A 101 -7.47 2.48 -9.65
C VAL A 101 -7.88 1.11 -9.13
N GLN A 102 -9.18 0.84 -9.08
CA GLN A 102 -9.66 -0.52 -8.88
C GLN A 102 -9.21 -1.35 -10.08
N THR A 103 -8.10 -2.06 -9.94
CA THR A 103 -7.81 -3.18 -10.82
C THR A 103 -8.91 -4.19 -10.57
N THR A 104 -9.90 -4.22 -11.45
CA THR A 104 -10.90 -5.29 -11.48
C THR A 104 -10.15 -6.57 -11.79
N CYS A 105 -9.74 -7.29 -10.76
CA CYS A 105 -9.49 -8.71 -10.87
C CYS A 105 -10.80 -9.33 -11.37
N HIS A 106 -10.79 -9.76 -12.63
CA HIS A 106 -11.82 -10.57 -13.23
C HIS A 106 -11.82 -11.91 -12.49
N LEU A 107 -12.46 -11.96 -11.32
CA LEU A 107 -12.83 -13.21 -10.69
C LEU A 107 -13.93 -13.79 -11.57
N GLU A 108 -13.56 -14.72 -12.45
CA GLU A 108 -14.52 -15.62 -13.07
C GLU A 108 -15.24 -16.38 -11.96
N SER A 109 -16.45 -15.91 -11.64
CA SER A 109 -17.42 -16.68 -10.88
C SER A 109 -17.96 -17.76 -11.81
N GLY A 110 -17.38 -18.95 -11.73
CA GLY A 110 -17.81 -20.13 -12.48
C GLY A 110 -18.14 -21.28 -11.52
N SER A 111 -19.29 -21.20 -10.86
CA SER A 111 -19.86 -22.34 -10.12
C SER A 111 -20.84 -23.10 -11.04
N SER A 112 -20.29 -24.16 -11.64
CA SER A 112 -20.85 -25.48 -12.00
C SER A 112 -22.38 -25.68 -12.15
N GLU A 113 -22.71 -26.22 -13.35
CA GLU A 113 -23.73 -27.25 -13.69
C GLU A 113 -25.23 -26.87 -13.80
N ASP A 114 -25.72 -26.76 -15.04
CA ASP A 114 -26.70 -27.73 -15.58
C ASP A 114 -26.72 -27.71 -17.12
N GLU A 115 -26.99 -28.86 -17.71
CA GLU A 115 -26.71 -29.22 -19.10
C GLU A 115 -27.79 -28.78 -20.10
N LYS A 116 -27.39 -28.45 -21.34
CA LYS A 116 -27.90 -29.12 -22.57
C LYS A 116 -27.38 -28.53 -23.89
N GLU A 117 -26.80 -29.44 -24.67
CA GLU A 117 -26.91 -29.63 -26.13
C GLU A 117 -26.51 -28.47 -27.09
N THR A 118 -25.35 -28.68 -27.72
CA THR A 118 -24.97 -28.09 -29.02
C THR A 118 -25.61 -28.92 -30.16
N PRO A 119 -25.73 -28.43 -31.41
CA PRO A 119 -24.54 -28.31 -32.27
C PRO A 119 -24.52 -27.14 -33.28
N SER A 120 -23.28 -26.71 -33.58
CA SER A 120 -22.74 -26.39 -34.92
C SER A 120 -23.46 -25.36 -35.80
N ASP A 121 -22.84 -24.21 -36.06
CA ASP A 121 -22.35 -23.90 -37.42
C ASP A 121 -21.35 -22.73 -37.47
N MET A 122 -20.56 -22.75 -38.54
CA MET A 122 -19.37 -21.99 -38.92
C MET A 122 -19.48 -20.44 -38.99
N GLU A 123 -18.39 -19.80 -38.56
CA GLU A 123 -17.52 -18.88 -39.33
C GLU A 123 -18.05 -17.56 -39.93
N VAL A 124 -17.14 -16.57 -39.91
CA VAL A 124 -16.98 -15.40 -40.78
C VAL A 124 -17.32 -14.02 -40.17
N ILE A 125 -16.22 -13.30 -39.98
CA ILE A 125 -16.04 -11.87 -39.72
C ILE A 125 -16.67 -11.03 -40.85
N GLY A 126 -17.53 -10.07 -40.49
CA GLY A 126 -17.95 -8.96 -41.34
C GLY A 126 -18.38 -7.80 -40.43
N GLU A 127 -17.52 -6.82 -40.16
CA GLU A 127 -17.29 -5.65 -41.02
C GLU A 127 -18.49 -4.66 -41.00
N TRP A 128 -18.29 -3.56 -40.25
CA TRP A 128 -18.85 -2.21 -40.36
C TRP A 128 -20.37 -1.94 -40.24
N THR A 129 -20.67 -1.21 -39.15
CA THR A 129 -21.51 0.02 -39.05
C THR A 129 -23.01 -0.08 -39.27
N GLU A 130 -23.82 0.38 -38.29
CA GLU A 130 -24.81 1.42 -38.59
C GLU A 130 -25.21 2.31 -37.39
N VAL A 131 -25.87 3.41 -37.73
CA VAL A 131 -25.69 4.75 -37.18
C VAL A 131 -26.93 5.24 -36.42
N ARG A 132 -26.68 5.97 -35.32
CA ARG A 132 -27.50 6.99 -34.62
C ARG A 132 -29.01 7.04 -34.89
N SER A 133 -29.79 6.96 -33.81
CA SER A 133 -31.08 7.66 -33.70
C SER A 133 -31.00 8.80 -32.67
N ARG A 134 -31.08 10.05 -33.16
CA ARG A 134 -31.29 11.26 -32.36
C ARG A 134 -32.74 11.27 -31.88
N ARG A 135 -32.93 11.30 -30.56
CA ARG A 135 -34.24 11.55 -29.93
C ARG A 135 -34.50 13.07 -29.93
N ARG A 136 -35.59 13.52 -30.57
CA ARG A 136 -36.20 14.83 -30.28
C ARG A 136 -37.64 14.62 -29.81
N ARG A 137 -38.01 15.45 -28.84
CA ARG A 137 -39.33 15.58 -28.21
C ARG A 137 -40.41 15.93 -29.23
#